data_AF-A0A1S6H834-F1
#
_entry.id   AF-A0A1S6H834-F1
#
_cell.length_a   1.000
_cell.length_b   1.000
_cell.length_c   1.000
_cell.angle_alpha   90.00
_cell.angle_beta   90.00
_cell.angle_gamma   90.00
#
_symmetry.space_group_name_H-M   'P 1'
#
loop_
_entity.id
_entity.type
_entity.pdbx_description
1 polymer ?
#
loop_
_entity_poly.entity_id
_entity_poly.type
_entity_poly.pdbx_seq_one_letter_code
_entity_poly.pdbx_strand_id
1 'polypeptide(L)'
;MKNLFFDRCWYNPERDGTLKEYLTVHNGLSCFPLFKGYAQFKMLVDEGYILPEFTSIRLMWNTGRDDEHFIVNEQFQLEGCDGLIHHAGRPGIFDPEEFLERKELPPWEAQHLNPYPEKRKQQSL
;
A
#
# COMPACT_ATOMS: atom_id res chain seq x y z
N MET A 1 -15.60 -2.03 -20.36
CA MET A 1 -14.70 -3.19 -20.41
C MET A 1 -14.15 -3.34 -18.99
N LYS A 2 -14.54 -4.37 -18.22
CA LYS A 2 -14.02 -4.56 -16.86
C LYS A 2 -12.59 -5.07 -16.97
N ASN A 3 -11.62 -4.37 -16.38
CA ASN A 3 -10.22 -4.79 -16.33
C ASN A 3 -10.08 -6.04 -15.45
N LEU A 4 -10.31 -7.21 -16.05
CA LEU A 4 -10.19 -8.55 -15.45
C LEU A 4 -8.79 -8.83 -14.87
N PHE A 5 -7.77 -8.06 -15.26
CA PHE A 5 -6.40 -8.26 -14.82
C PHE A 5 -6.15 -7.93 -13.35
N PHE A 6 -6.87 -6.98 -12.74
CA PHE A 6 -6.57 -6.56 -11.37
C PHE A 6 -7.50 -7.14 -10.31
N ASP A 7 -8.66 -7.68 -10.67
CA ASP A 7 -9.69 -8.18 -9.73
C ASP A 7 -9.22 -9.34 -8.83
N ARG A 8 -7.99 -9.85 -9.02
CA ARG A 8 -7.40 -10.91 -8.20
C ARG A 8 -5.90 -10.75 -7.91
N CYS A 9 -5.25 -9.64 -8.25
CA CYS A 9 -3.79 -9.54 -8.11
C CYS A 9 -3.30 -8.98 -6.76
N TRP A 10 -4.20 -8.46 -5.91
CA TRP A 10 -3.85 -8.03 -4.56
C TRP A 10 -3.84 -9.19 -3.58
N TYR A 11 -3.06 -9.06 -2.51
CA TYR A 11 -2.90 -10.05 -1.44
C TYR A 11 -4.26 -10.54 -0.92
N ASN A 12 -4.43 -11.84 -0.83
CA ASN A 12 -5.56 -12.48 -0.16
C ASN A 12 -5.03 -13.62 0.72
N PRO A 13 -5.19 -13.55 2.06
CA PRO A 13 -4.68 -14.57 2.97
C PRO A 13 -5.15 -15.99 2.68
N GLU A 14 -6.38 -16.17 2.19
CA GLU A 14 -6.93 -17.51 1.88
C GLU A 14 -6.25 -18.14 0.66
N ARG A 15 -5.76 -17.31 -0.27
CA ARG A 15 -5.13 -17.75 -1.53
C ARG A 15 -3.61 -17.76 -1.44
N ASP A 16 -3.03 -16.73 -0.84
CA ASP A 16 -1.59 -16.44 -0.89
C ASP A 16 -0.86 -16.88 0.38
N GLY A 17 -1.59 -17.33 1.40
CA GLY A 17 -1.03 -17.70 2.70
C GLY A 17 -0.66 -16.48 3.54
N THR A 18 0.41 -16.61 4.32
CA THR A 18 0.86 -15.54 5.21
C THR A 18 1.44 -14.36 4.44
N LEU A 19 1.41 -13.17 5.06
CA LEU A 19 1.99 -11.96 4.48
C LEU A 19 3.48 -12.14 4.13
N LYS A 20 4.22 -12.88 4.98
CA LYS A 20 5.64 -13.18 4.75
C LYS A 20 5.86 -14.06 3.53
N GLU A 21 5.04 -15.10 3.34
CA GLU A 21 5.12 -15.97 2.15
C GLU A 21 4.80 -15.18 0.88
N TYR A 22 3.73 -14.37 0.92
CA TYR A 22 3.34 -13.51 -0.18
C TYR A 22 4.47 -12.54 -0.59
N LEU A 23 5.05 -11.84 0.38
CA LEU A 23 6.13 -10.86 0.16
C LEU A 23 7.47 -11.49 -0.21
N THR A 24 7.68 -12.78 0.04
CA THR A 24 8.86 -13.51 -0.48
C THR A 24 8.82 -13.62 -2.00
N VAL A 25 7.62 -13.71 -2.58
CA VAL A 25 7.39 -13.80 -4.03
C VAL A 25 7.15 -12.41 -4.65
N HIS A 26 6.47 -11.52 -3.93
CA HIS A 26 6.09 -10.18 -4.37
C HIS A 26 6.92 -9.13 -3.62
N ASN A 27 8.20 -9.00 -3.98
CA ASN A 27 9.15 -8.11 -3.32
C ASN A 27 9.52 -6.87 -4.17
N GLY A 28 8.82 -6.65 -5.27
CA GLY A 28 9.11 -5.55 -6.21
C GLY A 28 10.19 -5.86 -7.25
N LEU A 29 10.89 -7.00 -7.17
CA LEU A 29 11.88 -7.40 -8.21
C LEU A 29 11.22 -8.13 -9.38
N SER A 30 10.34 -9.09 -9.09
CA SER A 30 9.65 -9.92 -10.10
C SER A 30 8.17 -9.61 -10.21
N CYS A 31 7.53 -9.28 -9.08
CA CYS A 31 6.13 -8.91 -8.99
C CYS A 31 5.95 -7.80 -7.95
N PHE A 32 5.08 -6.84 -8.23
CA PHE A 32 4.74 -5.79 -7.30
C PHE A 32 3.88 -6.34 -6.15
N PRO A 33 4.17 -6.02 -4.88
CA PRO A 33 3.29 -6.34 -3.76
C PRO A 33 2.04 -5.45 -3.81
N LEU A 34 0.90 -6.06 -4.12
CA LEU A 34 -0.37 -5.36 -4.28
C LEU A 34 -1.31 -5.66 -3.12
N PHE A 35 -1.99 -4.62 -2.66
CA PHE A 35 -2.90 -4.67 -1.54
C PHE A 35 -4.18 -3.90 -1.83
N LYS A 36 -5.19 -4.08 -0.99
CA LYS A 36 -6.49 -3.43 -1.11
C LYS A 36 -7.12 -3.20 0.26
N GLY A 37 -7.68 -2.00 0.46
CA GLY A 37 -8.35 -1.61 1.69
C GLY A 37 -7.39 -1.28 2.83
N TYR A 38 -7.95 -0.77 3.93
CA TYR A 38 -7.21 -0.42 5.13
C TYR A 38 -6.76 -1.64 5.92
N ALA A 39 -7.57 -2.70 5.96
CA ALA A 39 -7.23 -3.91 6.71
C ALA A 39 -5.83 -4.45 6.37
N GLN A 40 -5.46 -4.44 5.08
CA GLN A 40 -4.15 -4.91 4.63
C GLN A 40 -3.01 -3.93 4.91
N PHE A 41 -3.29 -2.62 4.87
CA PHE A 41 -2.37 -1.60 5.36
C PHE A 41 -2.07 -1.81 6.84
N LYS A 42 -3.11 -1.98 7.66
CA LYS A 42 -2.96 -2.25 9.09
C LYS A 42 -2.15 -3.52 9.34
N MET A 43 -2.35 -4.59 8.57
CA MET A 43 -1.53 -5.80 8.68
C MET A 43 -0.04 -5.52 8.46
N LEU A 44 0.32 -4.75 7.43
CA LEU A 44 1.72 -4.37 7.18
C LEU A 44 2.29 -3.52 8.33
N VAL A 45 1.51 -2.60 8.90
CA VAL A 45 1.92 -1.79 10.05
C VAL A 45 2.17 -2.69 11.26
N ASP A 46 1.19 -3.51 11.63
CA ASP A 46 1.22 -4.36 12.82
C ASP A 46 2.36 -5.38 12.75
N GLU A 47 2.61 -5.95 11.58
CA GLU A 47 3.71 -6.91 11.36
C GLU A 47 5.06 -6.22 11.18
N GLY A 48 5.13 -4.88 11.15
CA GLY A 48 6.39 -4.12 11.13
C GLY A 48 7.02 -3.95 9.74
N TYR A 49 6.26 -4.19 8.68
CA TYR A 49 6.71 -3.99 7.29
C TYR A 49 6.71 -2.52 6.87
N ILE A 50 5.88 -1.67 7.48
CA ILE A 50 5.86 -0.23 7.18
C ILE A 50 6.96 0.48 7.98
N LEU A 51 7.87 1.14 7.26
CA LEU A 51 8.82 2.12 7.77
C LEU A 51 8.30 3.54 7.47
N PRO A 52 7.88 4.31 8.48
CA PRO A 52 7.56 5.72 8.30
C PRO A 52 8.67 6.49 7.58
N GLU A 53 8.30 7.50 6.79
CA GLU A 53 9.16 8.35 5.96
C GLU A 53 9.91 7.63 4.81
N PHE A 54 9.79 6.30 4.72
CA PHE A 54 10.46 5.49 3.69
C PHE A 54 9.49 4.69 2.84
N THR A 55 8.56 3.99 3.49
CA THR A 55 7.55 3.20 2.78
C THR A 55 6.59 4.12 2.05
N SER A 56 6.42 3.86 0.76
CA SER A 56 5.48 4.60 -0.09
C SER A 56 4.36 3.69 -0.60
N ILE A 57 3.19 4.27 -0.82
CA ILE A 57 2.03 3.63 -1.41
C ILE A 57 1.76 4.26 -2.75
N ARG A 58 1.56 3.43 -3.78
CA ARG A 58 1.18 3.87 -5.12
C ARG A 58 -0.19 3.33 -5.49
N LEU A 59 -1.12 4.25 -5.79
CA LEU A 59 -2.41 3.92 -6.40
C LEU A 59 -2.25 3.85 -7.91
N MET A 60 -2.44 2.66 -8.49
CA MET A 60 -2.31 2.46 -9.93
C MET A 60 -3.67 2.53 -10.63
N TRP A 61 -4.04 3.71 -11.12
CA TRP A 61 -5.37 3.93 -11.70
C TRP A 61 -5.54 3.29 -13.08
N ASN A 62 -4.46 3.17 -13.87
CA ASN A 62 -4.40 2.49 -15.17
C ASN A 62 -5.53 2.84 -16.18
N THR A 63 -6.29 3.91 -15.94
CA THR A 63 -7.48 4.29 -16.71
C THR A 63 -7.60 5.82 -16.78
N GLY A 64 -6.89 6.43 -17.74
CA GLY A 64 -7.02 7.86 -18.05
C GLY A 64 -6.68 8.82 -16.90
N ARG A 65 -6.03 8.31 -15.85
CA ARG A 65 -5.57 9.05 -14.67
C ARG A 65 -4.17 8.55 -14.31
N ASP A 66 -3.30 9.49 -13.95
CA ASP A 66 -1.94 9.18 -13.50
C ASP A 66 -1.95 8.46 -12.15
N ASP A 67 -0.88 7.72 -11.87
CA ASP A 67 -0.69 7.07 -10.59
C ASP A 67 -0.48 8.10 -9.49
N GLU A 68 -1.10 7.86 -8.34
CA GLU A 68 -0.94 8.71 -7.16
C GLU A 68 0.05 8.05 -6.20
N HIS A 69 1.00 8.82 -5.70
CA HIS A 69 2.01 8.34 -4.76
C HIS A 69 1.85 9.04 -3.41
N PHE A 70 1.99 8.26 -2.35
CA PHE A 70 1.92 8.71 -0.97
C PHE A 70 3.12 8.14 -0.20
N ILE A 71 3.69 8.90 0.72
CA ILE A 71 4.62 8.41 1.73
C ILE A 71 3.83 8.14 3.01
N VAL A 72 4.17 7.06 3.72
CA VAL A 72 3.62 6.83 5.05
C VAL A 72 4.44 7.64 6.05
N ASN A 73 3.82 8.61 6.73
CA ASN A 73 4.55 9.50 7.65
C ASN A 73 4.76 8.87 9.05
N GLU A 74 5.44 9.59 9.94
CA GLU A 74 5.69 9.17 11.35
C GLU A 74 4.43 8.79 12.14
N GLN A 75 3.27 9.34 11.78
CA GLN A 75 1.97 9.04 12.40
C GLN A 75 1.21 7.91 11.69
N PHE A 76 1.86 7.19 10.77
CA PHE A 76 1.27 6.19 9.89
C PHE A 76 0.14 6.72 9.00
N GLN A 77 0.14 8.01 8.70
CA GLN A 77 -0.81 8.63 7.77
C GLN A 77 -0.23 8.63 6.36
N LEU A 78 -1.10 8.82 5.36
CA LEU A 78 -0.67 8.90 3.97
C LEU A 78 -0.47 10.36 3.59
N GLU A 79 0.78 10.76 3.40
CA GLU A 79 1.13 12.09 2.92
C GLU A 79 1.34 12.05 1.41
N GLY A 80 0.59 12.86 0.67
CA GLY A 80 0.67 12.89 -0.78
C GLY A 80 1.97 13.56 -1.25
N CYS A 81 2.69 12.88 -2.15
CA CYS A 81 3.90 13.43 -2.74
C CYS A 81 3.55 14.45 -3.82
N ASP A 82 3.61 15.74 -3.50
CA ASP A 82 3.45 16.82 -4.47
C ASP A 82 4.80 17.15 -5.15
N GLY A 83 4.78 17.31 -6.49
CA GLY A 83 5.96 17.71 -7.27
C GLY A 83 6.61 16.65 -8.15
N LEU A 84 6.09 15.42 -8.20
CA LEU A 84 6.53 14.44 -9.21
C LEU A 84 5.86 14.74 -10.57
N ILE A 85 6.67 15.13 -11.55
CA ILE A 85 6.27 15.62 -12.89
C ILE A 85 5.37 14.63 -13.67
N HIS A 86 5.46 13.32 -13.38
CA HIS A 86 4.70 12.25 -14.04
C HIS A 86 3.82 11.43 -13.09
N HIS A 87 3.75 11.82 -11.81
CA HIS A 87 3.10 11.05 -10.76
C HIS A 87 2.37 12.01 -9.82
N ALA A 88 1.11 12.29 -10.12
CA ALA A 88 0.35 13.27 -9.37
C ALA A 88 -0.12 12.68 -8.04
N GLY A 89 0.69 12.74 -6.99
CA GLY A 89 0.19 12.60 -5.63
C GLY A 89 -0.86 13.69 -5.35
N ARG A 90 -1.96 13.33 -4.69
CA ARG A 90 -2.93 14.31 -4.21
C ARG A 90 -2.33 15.02 -2.98
N PRO A 91 -2.16 16.36 -2.97
CA PRO A 91 -1.58 17.03 -1.82
C PRO A 91 -2.45 16.86 -0.58
N GLY A 92 -1.79 16.73 0.58
CA GLY A 92 -2.43 16.61 1.88
C GLY A 92 -2.00 15.36 2.65
N ILE A 93 -2.48 15.29 3.88
CA ILE A 93 -2.28 14.17 4.80
C ILE A 93 -3.64 13.49 4.97
N PHE A 94 -3.68 12.18 4.77
CA PHE A 94 -4.90 11.39 4.78
C PHE A 94 -4.84 10.31 5.85
N ASP A 95 -5.94 10.15 6.57
CA ASP A 95 -6.16 8.98 7.42
C ASP A 95 -6.26 7.71 6.54
N PRO A 96 -5.44 6.67 6.78
CA PRO A 96 -5.45 5.47 5.93
C PRO A 96 -6.76 4.67 6.01
N GLU A 97 -7.44 4.67 7.15
CA GLU A 97 -8.70 3.95 7.34
C GLU A 97 -9.79 4.56 6.47
N GLU A 98 -9.95 5.89 6.53
CA GLU A 98 -10.91 6.60 5.69
C GLU A 98 -10.53 6.60 4.21
N PHE A 99 -9.23 6.73 3.91
CA PHE A 99 -8.76 6.88 2.53
C PHE A 99 -8.79 5.57 1.77
N LEU A 100 -8.16 4.51 2.29
CA LEU A 100 -7.98 3.24 1.57
C LEU A 100 -9.26 2.40 1.46
N GLU A 101 -10.30 2.71 2.24
CA GLU A 101 -11.62 2.07 2.16
C GLU A 101 -12.56 2.69 1.11
N ARG A 102 -12.13 3.76 0.43
CA ARG A 102 -12.92 4.38 -0.65
C ARG A 102 -13.14 3.41 -1.81
N LYS A 103 -14.40 3.21 -2.20
CA LYS A 103 -14.84 2.19 -3.16
C LYS A 103 -14.23 2.36 -4.56
N GLU A 104 -13.94 3.60 -4.93
CA GLU A 104 -13.38 3.96 -6.23
C GLU A 104 -11.88 3.69 -6.35
N LEU A 105 -11.17 3.45 -5.25
CA LEU A 105 -9.72 3.28 -5.29
C LEU A 105 -9.32 1.96 -5.96
N PRO A 106 -8.29 1.98 -6.82
CA PRO A 106 -7.68 0.76 -7.30
C PRO A 106 -6.95 0.04 -6.16
N PRO A 107 -6.54 -1.22 -6.36
CA PRO A 107 -5.49 -1.82 -5.55
C PRO A 107 -4.24 -0.95 -5.55
N TRP A 108 -3.48 -1.03 -4.47
CA TRP A 108 -2.33 -0.19 -4.24
C TRP A 108 -1.07 -1.01 -4.05
N GLU A 109 0.03 -0.51 -4.56
CA GLU A 109 1.36 -1.10 -4.44
C GLU A 109 2.05 -0.54 -3.20
N ALA A 110 2.65 -1.42 -2.39
CA ALA A 110 3.50 -1.01 -1.27
C ALA A 110 4.97 -1.06 -1.69
N GLN A 111 5.67 0.06 -1.64
CA GLN A 111 7.06 0.15 -2.06
C GLN A 111 7.95 0.44 -0.85
N HIS A 112 9.21 0.01 -0.94
CA HIS A 112 10.20 0.26 0.12
C HIS A 112 9.78 -0.28 1.49
N LEU A 113 9.22 -1.51 1.50
CA LEU A 113 8.88 -2.22 2.74
C LEU A 113 10.15 -2.60 3.53
N ASN A 114 10.01 -2.67 4.85
CA ASN A 114 11.06 -3.13 5.75
C ASN A 114 11.51 -4.56 5.40
N PRO A 115 12.78 -4.80 5.02
CA PRO A 115 13.27 -6.14 4.75
C PRO A 115 13.42 -7.00 6.02
N TYR A 116 13.44 -6.37 7.20
CA TYR A 116 13.59 -7.01 8.50
C TYR A 116 12.45 -6.57 9.44
N PRO A 117 11.20 -7.02 9.19
CA PRO A 117 10.04 -6.62 9.96
C PRO A 117 10.11 -7.11 11.41
N GLU A 118 9.83 -6.20 12.35
CA GLU A 118 9.62 -6.53 13.75
C GLU A 118 8.18 -6.18 14.13
N LYS A 119 7.42 -7.19 14.58
CA LYS A 119 6.01 -7.02 14.94
C LYS A 119 5.87 -5.89 15.96
N ARG A 120 5.08 -4.87 15.62
CA ARG A 120 4.88 -3.71 16.48
C ARG A 120 4.09 -4.15 17.70
N LYS A 121 4.61 -3.85 18.90
CA LYS A 121 3.84 -3.98 20.13
C LYS A 121 2.65 -3.05 20.00
N GLN A 122 1.43 -3.59 20.06
CA GLN A 122 0.22 -2.78 20.08
C GLN A 122 0.36 -1.79 21.24
N GLN A 123 0.62 -0.52 20.92
CA GLN A 123 0.46 0.54 21.90
C GLN A 123 -1.04 0.64 22.11
N SER A 124 -1.47 0.33 23.33
CA SER A 124 -2.83 0.62 23.76
C SER A 124 -3.02 2.13 23.58
N LEU A 125 -3.84 2.53 22.60
CA LEU A 125 -4.32 3.89 22.47
C LEU A 125 -5.18 4.26 23.69
#